data_AF-A0A6N2UWC8-F1
#
_entry.id   AF-A0A6N2UWC8-F1
#
_cell.length_a   1.000
_cell.length_b   1.000
_cell.length_c   1.000
_cell.angle_alpha   90.00
_cell.angle_beta   90.00
_cell.angle_gamma   90.00
#
_symmetry.space_group_name_H-M   'P 1'
#
loop_
_entity.id
_entity.type
_entity.pdbx_description
1 polymer ?
#
loop_
_entity_poly.entity_id
_entity_poly.type
_entity_poly.pdbx_seq_one_letter_code
_entity_poly.pdbx_strand_id
1 'polypeptide(L)' 'MIAGYNTASQEEKVKYNEKKLCRVMGIGMTIITHLILIAKLVEKVLSSNFTVVMIIIIIIDVTAIEIASNTICRN' A
#
# COMPACT_ATOMS: atom_id res chain seq x y z
N MET A 1 -9.99 5.87 3.76
CA MET A 1 -9.69 6.06 5.21
C MET A 1 -8.59 5.06 5.60
N ILE A 2 -7.61 5.46 6.40
CA ILE A 2 -6.57 4.54 6.90
C ILE A 2 -7.13 3.88 8.15
N ALA A 3 -7.72 2.69 8.01
CA ALA A 3 -8.50 2.06 9.08
C ALA A 3 -7.71 1.92 10.39
N GLY A 4 -6.44 1.48 10.34
CA GLY A 4 -5.59 1.34 11.52
C GLY A 4 -5.33 2.67 12.24
N TYR A 5 -5.02 3.74 11.49
CA TYR A 5 -4.85 5.07 12.05
C TYR A 5 -6.18 5.61 12.62
N ASN A 6 -7.29 5.43 11.92
CA ASN A 6 -8.58 6.00 12.32
C ASN A 6 -9.13 5.37 13.61
N THR A 7 -8.93 4.06 13.80
CA THR A 7 -9.34 3.30 15.00
C THR A 7 -8.34 3.45 16.15
N ALA A 8 -7.15 3.99 15.91
CA ALA A 8 -6.14 4.20 16.96
C ALA A 8 -6.60 5.26 17.99
N SER A 9 -6.10 5.13 19.22
CA SER A 9 -6.30 6.13 20.27
C SER A 9 -5.66 7.47 19.87
N GLN A 10 -6.10 8.56 20.51
CA GLN A 10 -5.51 9.87 20.25
C GLN A 10 -4.01 9.88 20.54
N GLU A 11 -3.57 9.23 21.63
CA GLU A 11 -2.16 9.07 22.00
C GLU A 11 -1.33 8.36 20.92
N GLU A 12 -1.87 7.31 20.29
CA GLU A 12 -1.20 6.63 19.18
C GLU A 12 -1.16 7.50 17.92
N LYS A 13 -2.23 8.24 17.61
CA LYS A 13 -2.28 9.11 16.43
C LYS A 13 -1.21 10.19 16.45
N VAL A 14 -0.92 10.79 17.62
CA VAL A 14 0.10 11.86 17.74
C VAL A 14 1.52 11.37 17.43
N LYS A 15 1.77 10.06 17.49
CA LYS A 15 3.07 9.48 17.12
C LYS A 15 3.33 9.52 15.62
N TYR A 16 2.32 9.85 14.80
CA TYR A 16 2.45 9.84 13.35
C TYR A 16 2.13 11.21 12.74
N ASN A 17 2.82 11.52 11.64
CA ASN A 17 2.50 12.63 10.77
C ASN A 17 1.41 12.22 9.77
N GLU A 18 0.19 12.66 10.02
CA GLU A 18 -0.98 12.32 9.21
C GLU A 18 -0.81 12.61 7.72
N LYS A 19 -0.20 13.76 7.37
CA LYS A 19 0.02 14.13 5.96
C LYS A 19 0.99 13.18 5.26
N LYS A 20 2.10 12.81 5.92
CA LYS A 20 3.05 11.83 5.37
C LYS A 20 2.39 10.45 5.25
N LEU A 21 1.68 10.02 6.29
CA LEU A 21 0.99 8.73 6.31
C LEU A 21 -0.05 8.60 5.19
N CYS A 22 -0.85 9.65 4.98
CA CYS A 22 -1.81 9.74 3.88
C CYS A 22 -1.12 9.65 2.50
N ARG A 23 0.00 10.35 2.32
CA ARG A 23 0.78 10.29 1.07
C ARG A 23 1.36 8.91 0.81
N VAL A 24 1.99 8.28 1.81
CA VAL A 24 2.56 6.93 1.68
C VAL A 24 1.48 5.92 1.33
N MET A 25 0.36 5.92 2.05
CA MET A 25 -0.76 5.04 1.76
C MET A 25 -1.36 5.29 0.37
N GLY A 26 -1.52 6.56 -0.02
CA GLY A 26 -2.04 6.93 -1.34
C GLY A 26 -1.13 6.48 -2.49
N ILE A 27 0.19 6.62 -2.34
CA ILE A 27 1.16 6.18 -3.35
C ILE A 27 1.10 4.66 -3.53
N GLY A 28 1.21 3.89 -2.44
CA GLY A 28 1.15 2.44 -2.51
C GLY A 28 -0.18 1.92 -3.08
N MET A 29 -1.30 2.48 -2.63
CA MET A 29 -2.62 2.11 -3.17
C MET A 29 -2.75 2.43 -4.67
N THR A 30 -2.12 3.51 -5.15
CA THR A 30 -2.10 3.85 -6.58
C THR A 30 -1.33 2.80 -7.38
N ILE A 31 -0.20 2.31 -6.86
CA ILE A 31 0.59 1.24 -7.49
C ILE A 31 -0.23 -0.04 -7.60
N ILE A 32 -0.87 -0.48 -6.50
CA ILE A 32 -1.74 -1.67 -6.49
C ILE A 32 -2.88 -1.51 -7.50
N THR A 33 -3.51 -0.34 -7.55
CA THR A 33 -4.62 -0.07 -8.48
C THR A 33 -4.17 -0.20 -9.94
N HIS A 34 -3.01 0.36 -10.29
CA HIS A 34 -2.48 0.26 -11.66
C HIS A 34 -2.08 -1.18 -12.02
N LEU A 35 -1.48 -1.93 -11.09
CA LEU A 35 -1.14 -3.34 -11.31
C LEU A 35 -2.40 -4.15 -11.62
N ILE A 36 -3.44 -4.01 -10.79
CA ILE A 36 -4.72 -4.72 -10.98
C ILE A 36 -5.37 -4.30 -12.31
N LEU A 37 -5.36 -3.01 -12.65
CA LEU A 37 -5.89 -2.50 -13.91
C LEU A 37 -5.20 -3.14 -15.11
N ILE A 38 -3.86 -3.17 -15.11
CA ILE A 38 -3.08 -3.80 -16.19
C ILE A 38 -3.43 -5.29 -16.28
N ALA A 39 -3.43 -6.01 -15.15
CA ALA A 39 -3.78 -7.43 -15.15
C ALA A 39 -5.18 -7.70 -15.69
N LYS A 40 -6.15 -6.81 -15.43
CA LYS A 40 -7.50 -6.90 -16.01
C LYS A 40 -7.53 -6.62 -17.50
N LEU A 41 -6.77 -5.65 -17.99
CA LEU A 41 -6.70 -5.34 -19.43
C LEU A 41 -6.09 -6.48 -20.25
N VAL A 42 -5.10 -7.18 -19.69
CA VAL A 42 -4.41 -8.29 -20.38
C VAL A 42 -4.78 -9.67 -19.83
N GLU A 43 -5.89 -9.80 -19.09
CA GLU A 43 -6.31 -11.03 -18.40
C GLU A 43 -6.35 -12.27 -19.32
N LYS A 44 -6.77 -12.09 -20.58
CA LYS A 44 -6.84 -13.17 -21.58
C LYS A 44 -5.49 -13.67 -22.08
N VAL A 45 -4.42 -12.89 -21.87
CA VAL A 45 -3.05 -13.18 -22.32
C VAL A 45 -2.15 -13.51 -21.11
N LEU A 46 -2.65 -13.31 -19.89
CA LEU A 46 -1.90 -13.50 -18.65
C LEU A 46 -1.62 -14.97 -18.37
N SER A 47 -0.34 -15.33 -18.30
CA SER A 47 0.08 -16.66 -17.86
C SER A 47 0.06 -16.80 -16.35
N SER A 48 -0.03 -18.03 -15.84
CA SER A 48 0.04 -18.33 -14.40
C SER A 48 1.29 -17.73 -13.74
N ASN A 49 2.44 -17.77 -14.45
CA ASN A 49 3.70 -17.20 -13.96
C ASN A 49 3.62 -15.68 -13.75
N PHE A 50 2.89 -14.95 -14.61
CA PHE A 50 2.71 -13.51 -14.46
C PHE A 50 1.89 -13.17 -13.22
N THR A 51 0.84 -13.95 -12.93
CA THR A 51 0.01 -13.77 -11.73
C THR A 51 0.83 -13.94 -10.45
N VAL A 52 1.76 -14.90 -10.40
CA VAL A 52 2.65 -15.09 -9.24
C VAL A 52 3.56 -13.88 -9.04
N VAL A 53 4.16 -13.35 -10.11
CA VAL A 53 5.02 -12.16 -10.05
C VAL A 53 4.24 -10.94 -9.54
N MET A 54 3.01 -10.75 -10.03
CA MET A 54 2.12 -9.67 -9.57
C MET A 54 1.84 -9.75 -8.07
N ILE A 55 1.56 -10.95 -7.54
CA ILE A 55 1.32 -11.16 -6.11
C ILE A 55 2.57 -10.78 -5.31
N ILE A 56 3.75 -11.19 -5.75
CA ILE A 56 5.03 -10.86 -5.08
C ILE A 56 5.22 -9.33 -5.03
N ILE A 57 4.95 -8.62 -6.13
CA ILE A 57 5.07 -7.16 -6.18
C ILE A 57 4.11 -6.49 -5.20
N ILE A 58 2.86 -6.96 -5.12
CA ILE A 58 1.87 -6.43 -4.17
C ILE A 58 2.33 -6.63 -2.72
N ILE A 59 2.88 -7.79 -2.38
CA ILE A 59 3.42 -8.05 -1.04
C ILE A 59 4.57 -7.11 -0.70
N ILE A 60 5.47 -6.87 -1.66
CA ILE A 60 6.58 -5.92 -1.50
C ILE A 60 6.05 -4.50 -1.26
N ASP A 61 5.06 -4.06 -2.05
CA ASP A 61 4.45 -2.73 -1.90
C ASP A 61 3.79 -2.56 -0.53
N VAL A 62 2.98 -3.54 -0.09
CA VAL A 62 2.37 -3.53 1.25
C VAL A 62 3.43 -3.46 2.35
N THR A 63 4.47 -4.29 2.25
CA THR A 63 5.57 -4.29 3.22
C THR A 63 6.31 -2.94 3.24
N ALA A 64 6.53 -2.34 2.07
CA ALA A 64 7.15 -1.02 1.96
C ALA A 64 6.28 0.08 2.58
N ILE A 65 4.95 0.05 2.38
CA ILE A 65 4.01 0.96 3.02
C ILE A 65 4.09 0.84 4.54
N GLU A 66 4.12 -0.37 5.09
CA GLU A 66 4.21 -0.60 6.54
C GLU A 66 5.53 -0.05 7.11
N ILE A 67 6.66 -0.38 6.47
CA ILE A 67 7.98 0.12 6.87
C ILE A 67 8.01 1.65 6.81
N ALA A 68 7.58 2.25 5.70
CA ALA A 68 7.55 3.70 5.53
C ALA A 68 6.61 4.39 6.54
N SER A 69 5.49 3.75 6.88
CA SER A 69 4.57 4.24 7.91
C SER A 69 5.24 4.30 9.29
N ASN A 70 6.02 3.29 9.66
CA ASN A 70 6.67 3.24 10.97
C ASN A 70 8.01 3.99 11.05
N THR A 71 8.70 4.20 9.91
CA THR A 71 10.03 4.84 9.88
C THR A 71 10.01 6.29 9.41
N ILE A 72 9.20 6.64 8.40
CA ILE A 72 9.17 7.98 7.78
C ILE A 72 8.00 8.81 8.29
N CYS A 73 6.87 8.14 8.54
CA CYS A 73 5.65 8.81 8.97
C CYS A 73 5.53 8.91 10.49
N ARG A 74 6.37 8.20 11.26
CA ARG A 74 6.45 8.36 12.71
C ARG A 74 7.22 9.63 13.07
N ASN A 75 6.72 10.38 14.05
CA ASN A 75 7.31 11.63 14.56
C ASN A 75 8.52 11.36 15.45
#